data_AF-A0A0X3VLG1-F1
#
_entry.id   AF-A0A0X3VLG1-F1
#
_cell.length_a   1.000
_cell.length_b   1.000
_cell.length_c   1.000
_cell.angle_alpha   90.00
_cell.angle_beta   90.00
_cell.angle_gamma   90.00
#
_symmetry.space_group_name_H-M   'P 1'
#
loop_
_entity.id
_entity.type
_entity.pdbx_description
1 polymer ?
#
loop_
_entity_poly.entity_id
_entity_poly.type
_entity_poly.pdbx_seq_one_letter_code
_entity_poly.pdbx_strand_id
1 'polypeptide(L)'
;MVKGSVDVYSFEELLDSAEISEDTEKSAQALMRASVGAPPEFSERLFGRIRSFLASGNPELQEAAIWATSFTPFPQYRPLLNEVLATQSDLHLRETAMSVLEAYDHEGVQEQ
;
A
#
# COMPACT_ATOMS: atom_id res chain seq x y z
N MET A 1 -16.86 -31.90 6.68
CA MET A 1 -15.68 -31.65 7.53
C MET A 1 -14.55 -31.19 6.61
N VAL A 2 -14.35 -29.87 6.46
CA VAL A 2 -13.26 -29.34 5.63
C VAL A 2 -12.00 -29.41 6.47
N LYS A 3 -11.11 -30.36 6.13
CA LYS A 3 -9.78 -30.49 6.73
C LYS A 3 -8.79 -29.82 5.77
N GLY A 4 -8.81 -28.49 5.74
CA GLY A 4 -7.78 -27.70 5.07
C GLY A 4 -6.85 -27.12 6.14
N SER A 5 -5.56 -27.40 6.06
CA SER A 5 -4.58 -26.56 6.76
C SER A 5 -4.66 -25.17 6.14
N VAL A 6 -4.86 -24.14 6.97
CA VAL A 6 -4.73 -22.76 6.51
C VAL A 6 -3.24 -22.52 6.34
N ASP A 7 -2.81 -22.15 5.13
CA ASP A 7 -1.43 -21.72 4.92
C ASP A 7 -1.22 -20.42 5.72
N VAL A 8 -0.28 -20.47 6.68
CA VAL A 8 0.10 -19.32 7.50
C VAL A 8 1.38 -18.76 6.93
N TYR A 9 1.32 -17.53 6.44
CA TYR A 9 2.47 -16.80 5.89
C TYR A 9 3.00 -15.81 6.92
N SER A 10 4.32 -15.71 7.03
CA SER A 10 4.99 -14.62 7.75
C SER A 10 4.90 -13.32 6.96
N PHE A 11 5.09 -12.18 7.64
CA PHE A 11 5.18 -10.88 7.00
C PHE A 11 6.24 -10.84 5.89
N GLU A 12 7.41 -11.44 6.14
CA GLU A 12 8.49 -11.47 5.15
C GLU A 12 8.10 -12.27 3.90
N GLU A 13 7.42 -13.41 4.05
CA GLU A 13 6.91 -14.17 2.89
C GLU A 13 5.85 -13.41 2.11
N LEU A 14 4.96 -12.69 2.80
CA LEU A 14 3.97 -11.84 2.16
C LEU A 14 4.63 -10.69 1.41
N LEU A 15 5.61 -10.02 2.02
CA LEU A 15 6.32 -8.90 1.42
C LEU A 15 7.18 -9.35 0.24
N ASP A 16 7.88 -10.49 0.35
CA ASP A 16 8.66 -11.06 -0.75
C ASP A 16 7.74 -11.44 -1.94
N SER A 17 6.50 -11.87 -1.67
CA SER A 17 5.52 -12.16 -2.73
C SER A 17 4.97 -10.91 -3.45
N ALA A 18 5.07 -9.73 -2.83
CA ALA A 18 4.46 -8.50 -3.31
C ALA A 18 5.26 -7.80 -4.43
N GLU A 19 5.88 -8.55 -5.33
CA GLU A 19 6.69 -8.00 -6.43
C GLU A 19 5.82 -7.62 -7.62
N ILE A 20 6.24 -6.59 -8.37
CA ILE A 20 5.57 -6.23 -9.62
C ILE A 20 5.90 -7.30 -10.65
N SER A 21 4.86 -7.96 -11.16
CA SER A 21 4.95 -8.94 -12.24
C SER A 21 4.03 -8.55 -13.40
N GLU A 22 4.04 -9.34 -14.47
CA GLU A 22 3.12 -9.15 -15.61
C GLU A 22 1.65 -9.25 -15.22
N ASP A 23 1.35 -10.03 -14.17
CA ASP A 23 0.03 -10.13 -13.57
C ASP A 23 -0.15 -9.03 -12.51
N THR A 24 -0.64 -7.87 -12.95
CA THR A 24 -0.76 -6.68 -12.12
C THR A 24 -1.79 -6.85 -11.01
N GLU A 25 -2.89 -7.55 -11.29
CA GLU A 25 -3.91 -7.87 -10.29
C GLU A 25 -3.32 -8.71 -9.16
N LYS A 26 -2.59 -9.78 -9.50
CA LYS A 26 -1.91 -10.61 -8.50
C LYS A 26 -0.90 -9.81 -7.68
N SER A 27 -0.15 -8.92 -8.34
CA SER A 27 0.84 -8.06 -7.70
C SER A 27 0.18 -7.08 -6.71
N ALA A 28 -0.92 -6.44 -7.11
CA ALA A 28 -1.74 -5.58 -6.25
C ALA A 28 -2.29 -6.33 -5.03
N GLN A 29 -2.87 -7.52 -5.24
CA GLN A 29 -3.36 -8.36 -4.14
C GLN A 29 -2.26 -8.82 -3.19
N ALA A 30 -1.05 -9.08 -3.70
CA ALA A 30 0.10 -9.44 -2.87
C ALA A 30 0.56 -8.25 -2.01
N LEU A 31 0.62 -7.03 -2.55
CA LEU A 31 0.91 -5.82 -1.76
C LEU A 31 -0.13 -5.58 -0.67
N MET A 32 -1.42 -5.71 -0.99
CA MET A 32 -2.50 -5.55 -0.01
C MET A 32 -2.36 -6.55 1.14
N ARG A 33 -2.06 -7.82 0.84
CA ARG A 33 -1.81 -8.85 1.87
C ARG A 33 -0.59 -8.54 2.72
N ALA A 34 0.51 -8.09 2.12
CA ALA A 34 1.71 -7.69 2.86
C ALA A 34 1.43 -6.51 3.79
N SER A 35 0.59 -5.56 3.36
CA SER A 35 0.23 -4.38 4.16
C SER A 35 -0.70 -4.71 5.32
N VAL A 36 -1.62 -5.66 5.14
CA VAL A 36 -2.47 -6.19 6.23
C VAL A 36 -1.65 -7.02 7.22
N GLY A 37 -0.67 -7.78 6.74
CA GLY A 37 0.23 -8.59 7.56
C GLY A 37 1.41 -7.82 8.16
N ALA A 38 1.46 -6.50 7.98
CA ALA A 38 2.58 -5.68 8.42
C ALA A 38 2.67 -5.61 9.95
N PRO A 39 3.90 -5.53 10.51
CA PRO A 39 4.07 -5.28 11.93
C PRO A 39 3.58 -3.87 12.30
N PRO A 40 3.29 -3.61 13.59
CA PRO A 40 2.85 -2.29 14.05
C PRO A 40 3.96 -1.23 14.00
N GLU A 41 5.22 -1.62 13.80
CA GLU A 41 6.35 -0.72 13.57
C GLU A 41 6.57 -0.41 12.08
N PHE A 42 7.15 0.76 11.81
CA PHE A 42 7.46 1.18 10.44
C PHE A 42 8.46 0.23 9.78
N SER A 43 8.11 -0.26 8.59
CA SER A 43 8.95 -1.12 7.76
C SER A 43 9.46 -0.37 6.53
N GLU A 44 10.77 -0.09 6.52
CA GLU A 44 11.47 0.50 5.38
C GLU A 44 11.34 -0.36 4.11
N ARG A 45 11.30 -1.69 4.25
CA ARG A 45 11.12 -2.60 3.10
C ARG A 45 9.73 -2.46 2.49
N LEU A 46 8.68 -2.41 3.31
CA LEU A 46 7.31 -2.20 2.83
C LEU A 46 7.14 -0.80 2.24
N PHE A 47 7.69 0.22 2.90
CA PHE A 47 7.71 1.58 2.37
C PHE A 47 8.36 1.65 0.97
N GLY A 48 9.54 1.01 0.83
CA GLY A 48 10.21 0.89 -0.46
C GLY A 48 9.35 0.19 -1.52
N ARG A 49 8.61 -0.86 -1.12
CA ARG A 49 7.72 -1.58 -2.03
C ARG A 49 6.51 -0.75 -2.47
N ILE A 50 5.85 -0.06 -1.54
CA ILE A 50 4.75 0.87 -1.83
C ILE A 50 5.23 1.95 -2.80
N ARG A 51 6.40 2.55 -2.55
CA ARG A 51 6.98 3.56 -3.46
C ARG A 51 7.22 3.00 -4.87
N SER A 52 7.73 1.78 -5.00
CA SER A 52 7.90 1.14 -6.32
C SER A 52 6.58 0.93 -7.05
N PHE A 53 5.50 0.57 -6.34
CA PHE A 53 4.18 0.42 -6.94
C PHE A 53 3.58 1.76 -7.38
N LEU A 54 3.73 2.82 -6.57
CA LEU A 54 3.33 4.18 -6.96
C LEU A 54 4.07 4.66 -8.23
N ALA A 55 5.34 4.28 -8.39
CA ALA A 55 6.16 4.64 -9.55
C ALA A 55 5.94 3.74 -10.79
N SER A 56 5.07 2.73 -10.71
CA SER A 56 4.91 1.72 -11.76
C SER A 56 4.28 2.25 -13.06
N GLY A 57 3.56 3.38 -13.00
CA GLY A 57 2.77 3.90 -14.11
C GLY A 57 1.54 3.05 -14.48
N ASN A 58 1.30 1.95 -13.76
CA ASN A 58 0.10 1.14 -13.91
C ASN A 58 -0.94 1.59 -12.87
N PRO A 59 -2.14 2.03 -13.28
CA PRO A 59 -3.13 2.57 -12.36
C PRO A 59 -3.58 1.60 -11.26
N GLU A 60 -3.71 0.30 -11.57
CA GLU A 60 -4.12 -0.72 -10.59
C GLU A 60 -3.07 -0.91 -9.49
N LEU A 61 -1.80 -0.96 -9.86
CA LEU A 61 -0.70 -1.04 -8.89
C LEU A 61 -0.57 0.24 -8.06
N GLN A 62 -0.78 1.40 -8.69
CA GLN A 62 -0.76 2.69 -8.01
C GLN A 62 -1.89 2.79 -6.97
N GLU A 63 -3.11 2.40 -7.35
CA GLU A 63 -4.26 2.37 -6.44
C GLU A 63 -4.01 1.45 -5.24
N ALA A 64 -3.54 0.23 -5.48
CA ALA A 64 -3.21 -0.71 -4.41
C ALA A 64 -2.17 -0.12 -3.44
N ALA A 65 -1.18 0.61 -3.96
CA ALA A 65 -0.18 1.27 -3.12
C ALA A 65 -0.73 2.43 -2.30
N ILE A 66 -1.70 3.20 -2.84
CA ILE A 66 -2.39 4.24 -2.06
C ILE A 66 -3.16 3.59 -0.91
N TRP A 67 -3.98 2.56 -1.18
CA TRP A 67 -4.73 1.85 -0.15
C TRP A 67 -3.85 1.15 0.88
N ALA A 68 -2.71 0.60 0.46
CA ALA A 68 -1.75 -0.04 1.35
C ALA A 68 -1.33 0.87 2.52
N THR A 69 -1.17 2.17 2.27
CA THR A 69 -0.78 3.15 3.30
C THR A 69 -1.86 3.39 4.37
N SER A 70 -3.12 2.99 4.12
CA SER A 70 -4.22 3.19 5.06
C SER A 70 -4.32 2.11 6.14
N PHE A 71 -3.74 0.92 5.92
CA PHE A 71 -3.84 -0.18 6.90
C PHE A 71 -3.09 0.11 8.19
N THR A 72 -1.89 0.67 8.08
CA THR A 72 -1.14 1.20 9.23
C THR A 72 -0.63 2.59 8.86
N PRO A 73 -1.31 3.66 9.31
CA PRO A 73 -1.05 5.00 8.83
C PRO A 73 0.18 5.60 9.51
N PHE A 74 1.34 5.46 8.87
CA PHE A 74 2.60 6.07 9.31
C PHE A 74 2.78 7.47 8.70
N PRO A 75 3.25 8.47 9.47
CA PRO A 75 3.60 9.81 8.98
C PRO A 75 4.42 9.84 7.70
N GLN A 76 5.33 8.88 7.54
CA GLN A 76 6.26 8.73 6.43
C GLN A 76 5.54 8.55 5.07
N TYR A 77 4.29 8.06 5.06
CA TYR A 77 3.52 7.89 3.83
C TYR A 77 2.90 9.20 3.32
N ARG A 78 2.69 10.19 4.19
CA ARG A 78 2.01 11.44 3.84
C ARG A 78 2.73 12.20 2.70
N PRO A 79 4.06 12.35 2.68
CA PRO A 79 4.77 12.94 1.55
C PRO A 79 4.51 12.22 0.22
N LEU A 80 4.42 10.88 0.21
CA LEU A 80 4.11 10.11 -1.00
C LEU A 80 2.68 10.39 -1.50
N LEU A 81 1.71 10.45 -0.59
CA LEU A 81 0.31 10.74 -0.95
C LEU A 81 0.15 12.19 -1.46
N ASN A 82 0.88 13.14 -0.86
CA ASN A 82 0.92 14.53 -1.32
C ASN A 82 1.53 14.63 -2.73
N GLU A 83 2.59 13.86 -3.02
CA GLU A 83 3.17 13.78 -4.36
C GLU A 83 2.18 13.20 -5.38
N VAL A 84 1.42 12.16 -5.01
CA VAL A 84 0.35 11.63 -5.86
C VAL A 84 -0.68 12.72 -6.16
N LEU A 85 -1.15 13.48 -5.15
CA LEU A 85 -2.11 14.57 -5.38
C LEU A 85 -1.58 15.64 -6.34
N ALA A 86 -0.30 15.96 -6.25
CA ALA A 86 0.33 17.00 -7.05
C ALA A 86 0.61 16.58 -8.50
N THR A 87 0.90 15.30 -8.74
CA THR A 87 1.45 14.82 -10.03
C THR A 87 0.50 13.94 -10.82
N GLN A 88 -0.39 13.21 -10.16
CA GLN A 88 -1.24 12.21 -10.79
C GLN A 88 -2.28 12.86 -11.70
N SER A 89 -2.38 12.42 -12.96
CA SER A 89 -3.37 12.91 -13.92
C SER A 89 -4.69 12.15 -13.85
N ASP A 90 -4.67 10.89 -13.41
CA ASP A 90 -5.85 10.08 -13.17
C ASP A 90 -6.65 10.62 -11.97
N LEU A 91 -7.90 11.00 -12.22
CA LEU A 91 -8.77 11.59 -11.20
C LEU A 91 -9.12 10.59 -10.09
N HIS A 92 -9.32 9.31 -10.42
CA HIS A 92 -9.68 8.27 -9.45
C HIS A 92 -8.55 8.05 -8.45
N LEU A 93 -7.31 7.96 -8.95
CA LEU A 93 -6.13 7.83 -8.09
C LEU A 93 -5.92 9.07 -7.21
N ARG A 94 -6.19 10.26 -7.75
CA ARG A 94 -6.10 11.51 -6.99
C ARG A 94 -7.15 11.56 -5.87
N GLU A 95 -8.40 11.23 -6.17
CA GLU A 95 -9.50 11.17 -5.19
C GLU A 95 -9.25 10.10 -4.12
N THR A 96 -8.67 8.96 -4.51
CA THR A 96 -8.27 7.90 -3.58
C THR A 96 -7.19 8.39 -2.60
N ALA A 97 -6.14 9.04 -3.10
CA ALA A 97 -5.09 9.60 -2.24
C ALA A 97 -5.63 10.69 -1.31
N MET A 98 -6.56 11.52 -1.80
CA MET A 98 -7.23 12.55 -0.99
C MET A 98 -8.02 11.90 0.16
N SER A 99 -8.80 10.86 -0.14
CA SER A 99 -9.59 10.12 0.86
C SER A 99 -8.72 9.51 1.96
N VAL A 100 -7.55 8.96 1.59
CA VAL A 100 -6.59 8.43 2.58
C VAL A 100 -5.98 9.54 3.44
N LEU A 101 -5.64 10.68 2.85
CA LEU A 101 -5.11 11.83 3.61
C LEU A 101 -6.13 12.43 4.57
N GLU A 102 -7.40 12.51 4.17
CA GLU A 102 -8.51 12.92 5.05
C GLU A 102 -8.66 11.96 6.23
N ALA A 103 -8.51 10.65 6.00
CA ALA A 103 -8.49 9.67 7.08
C ALA A 103 -7.29 9.87 8.02
N TYR A 104 -6.10 10.20 7.48
CA TYR A 104 -4.94 10.52 8.31
C TYR A 104 -5.19 11.75 9.19
N ASP A 105 -5.82 12.79 8.63
CA ASP A 105 -6.16 14.00 9.39
C ASP A 105 -7.16 13.70 10.52
N HIS A 106 -8.15 12.83 10.27
CA HIS A 106 -9.11 12.39 11.28
C HIS A 106 -8.44 11.62 12.43
N GLU A 107 -7.47 10.75 12.12
CA GLU A 107 -6.72 9.96 13.10
C GLU A 107 -5.55 10.72 13.76
N GLY A 108 -5.30 11.98 13.36
CA GLY A 108 -4.22 12.81 13.91
C GLY A 108 -2.81 12.41 13.44
N VAL A 109 -2.69 11.71 12.31
CA VAL A 109 -1.40 11.30 11.72
C VAL A 109 -0.80 12.47 10.93
N GLN A 110 0.17 13.15 11.52
CA GLN A 110 0.85 14.34 10.97
C GLN A 110 2.29 14.02 10.53
N GLU A 111 2.87 14.83 9.63
CA GLU A 111 4.30 14.73 9.26
C GLU A 111 5.18 14.93 10.51
N GLN A 112 6.28 14.16 10.60
CA GLN A 112 7.26 14.27 11.68
C GLN A 112 8.27 15.41 11.45
#